data_AF-A0A7C1GZ68-F1
#
_entry.id   AF-A0A7C1GZ68-F1
#
_cell.length_a   1.000
_cell.length_b   1.000
_cell.length_c   1.000
_cell.angle_alpha   90.00
_cell.angle_beta   90.00
_cell.angle_gamma   90.00
#
_symmetry.space_group_name_H-M   'P 1'
#
loop_
_entity.id
_entity.type
_entity.pdbx_description
1 polymer ?
#
loop_
_entity_poly.entity_id
_entity_poly.type
_entity_poly.pdbx_seq_one_letter_code
_entity_poly.pdbx_strand_id
1 'polypeptide(L)'
;MKKTHSLFALKAIILYIFLGLLSVAAMPKYLVLNKQQAATQCKSNQIIVETALAVAYAENLANGKQTYPDKLSQNMFVDGKIPVCPVNGTPFQFDSSTGKVHCPNHIASHNRDEAQLEH
;
A
#
# COMPACT_ATOMS: atom_id res chain seq x y z
N MET A 1 15.46 -10.13 -55.17
CA MET A 1 15.27 -10.24 -53.70
C MET A 1 14.19 -9.27 -53.17
N LYS A 2 12.95 -9.28 -53.71
CA LYS A 2 11.86 -8.34 -53.29
C LYS A 2 10.72 -8.98 -52.48
N LYS A 3 10.65 -10.32 -52.42
CA LYS A 3 9.48 -11.06 -51.89
C LYS A 3 9.45 -11.16 -50.36
N THR A 4 10.60 -11.04 -49.69
CA THR A 4 10.73 -11.15 -48.22
C THR A 4 10.21 -9.92 -47.47
N HIS A 5 10.39 -8.72 -48.03
CA HIS A 5 9.92 -7.47 -47.41
C HIS A 5 8.38 -7.37 -47.33
N SER A 6 7.67 -7.89 -48.33
CA SER A 6 6.20 -7.87 -48.35
C SER A 6 5.58 -8.79 -47.29
N LEU A 7 6.16 -9.97 -47.06
CA LEU A 7 5.71 -10.90 -46.00
C LEU A 7 6.01 -10.36 -44.59
N PHE A 8 7.12 -9.64 -44.43
CA PHE A 8 7.46 -9.01 -43.14
C PHE A 8 6.47 -7.88 -42.80
N ALA A 9 6.15 -7.01 -43.76
CA ALA A 9 5.18 -5.93 -43.57
C ALA A 9 3.80 -6.46 -43.18
N LEU A 10 3.30 -7.50 -43.86
CA LEU A 10 2.02 -8.10 -43.52
C LEU A 10 2.01 -8.71 -42.11
N LYS A 11 3.06 -9.46 -41.75
CA LYS A 11 3.20 -10.05 -40.40
C LYS A 11 3.27 -8.99 -39.31
N ALA A 12 3.98 -7.88 -39.56
CA ALA A 12 4.06 -6.78 -38.63
C ALA A 12 2.69 -6.12 -38.41
N ILE A 13 1.92 -5.86 -39.48
CA ILE A 13 0.57 -5.27 -39.37
C ILE A 13 -0.35 -6.16 -38.54
N ILE A 14 -0.38 -7.46 -38.82
CA ILE A 14 -1.20 -8.43 -38.07
C ILE A 14 -0.79 -8.44 -36.59
N LEU A 15 0.51 -8.45 -36.29
CA LEU A 15 1.02 -8.39 -34.91
C LEU A 15 0.59 -7.11 -34.20
N TYR A 16 0.69 -5.95 -34.85
CA TYR A 16 0.25 -4.68 -34.24
C TYR A 16 -1.25 -4.65 -33.96
N ILE A 17 -2.08 -5.25 -34.81
CA ILE A 17 -3.52 -5.39 -34.57
C ILE A 17 -3.77 -6.24 -33.31
N PHE A 18 -3.11 -7.39 -33.18
CA PHE A 18 -3.24 -8.23 -31.99
C PHE A 18 -2.75 -7.52 -30.72
N LEU A 19 -1.61 -6.82 -30.77
CA LEU A 19 -1.09 -6.04 -29.65
C LEU A 19 -2.04 -4.90 -29.24
N GLY A 20 -2.67 -4.23 -30.20
CA GLY A 20 -3.66 -3.19 -29.95
C GLY A 20 -4.88 -3.72 -29.19
N LEU A 21 -5.44 -4.85 -29.63
CA LEU A 21 -6.60 -5.48 -28.98
C LEU A 21 -6.29 -5.92 -27.54
N LEU A 22 -5.10 -6.51 -27.32
CA LEU A 22 -4.68 -6.95 -25.98
C LEU A 22 -4.48 -5.76 -25.02
N SER A 23 -3.91 -4.65 -25.51
CA SER A 23 -3.66 -3.45 -24.70
C SER A 23 -4.96 -2.86 -24.14
N VAL A 24 -6.00 -2.72 -24.99
CA VAL A 24 -7.29 -2.15 -24.59
C VAL A 24 -7.96 -2.97 -23.48
N ALA A 25 -7.84 -4.30 -23.50
CA ALA A 25 -8.43 -5.16 -22.49
C ALA A 25 -7.70 -5.15 -21.13
N ALA A 26 -6.41 -4.76 -21.10
CA ALA A 26 -5.58 -4.82 -19.90
C ALA A 26 -5.66 -3.56 -19.02
N MET A 27 -5.83 -2.39 -19.63
CA MET A 27 -5.83 -1.09 -18.92
C MET A 27 -6.85 -0.97 -17.78
N PRO A 28 -8.14 -1.31 -17.95
CA PRO A 28 -9.12 -1.08 -16.88
C PRO A 28 -8.84 -1.93 -15.64
N LYS A 29 -8.31 -3.14 -15.82
CA LYS A 29 -7.96 -4.05 -14.70
C LYS A 29 -6.82 -3.48 -13.87
N TYR A 30 -5.81 -2.89 -14.51
CA TYR A 30 -4.66 -2.28 -13.83
C TYR A 30 -5.08 -1.12 -12.90
N LEU A 31 -6.02 -0.27 -13.33
CA LEU A 31 -6.48 0.87 -12.53
C LEU A 31 -7.21 0.44 -11.24
N VAL A 32 -8.01 -0.62 -11.30
CA VAL A 32 -8.71 -1.16 -10.12
C VAL A 32 -7.74 -1.85 -9.18
N LEU A 33 -6.85 -2.68 -9.71
CA LEU A 33 -5.84 -3.40 -8.92
C LEU A 33 -4.90 -2.43 -8.19
N ASN A 34 -4.47 -1.35 -8.83
CA ASN A 34 -3.60 -0.37 -8.18
C ASN A 34 -4.26 0.31 -6.98
N LYS A 35 -5.56 0.65 -7.08
CA LYS A 35 -6.30 1.26 -5.97
C LYS A 35 -6.45 0.28 -4.81
N GLN A 36 -6.77 -0.98 -5.10
CA GLN A 36 -6.88 -2.04 -4.09
C GLN A 36 -5.53 -2.37 -3.45
N GLN A 37 -4.46 -2.43 -4.24
CA GLN A 37 -3.10 -2.65 -3.74
C GLN A 37 -2.66 -1.52 -2.80
N ALA A 38 -2.92 -0.26 -3.17
CA ALA A 38 -2.61 0.86 -2.31
C ALA A 38 -3.39 0.81 -0.99
N ALA A 39 -4.67 0.43 -1.03
CA ALA A 39 -5.49 0.24 0.16
C ALA A 39 -4.95 -0.89 1.07
N THR A 40 -4.67 -2.05 0.49
CA THR A 40 -4.10 -3.21 1.22
C THR A 40 -2.73 -2.88 1.81
N GLN A 41 -1.90 -2.15 1.08
CA GLN A 41 -0.59 -1.71 1.58
C GLN A 41 -0.73 -0.69 2.71
N CYS A 42 -1.68 0.26 2.64
CA CYS A 42 -1.94 1.16 3.78
C CYS A 42 -2.40 0.36 5.02
N LYS A 43 -3.26 -0.67 4.86
CA LYS A 43 -3.68 -1.55 5.96
C LYS A 43 -2.50 -2.35 6.55
N SER A 44 -1.64 -2.89 5.70
CA SER A 44 -0.42 -3.61 6.13
C SER A 44 0.52 -2.68 6.92
N ASN A 45 0.74 -1.46 6.41
CA ASN A 45 1.59 -0.50 7.09
C ASN A 45 1.00 -0.02 8.42
N GLN A 46 -0.34 0.10 8.55
CA GLN A 46 -1.00 0.36 9.84
C GLN A 46 -0.67 -0.70 10.88
N ILE A 47 -0.74 -1.99 10.51
CA ILE A 47 -0.39 -3.10 11.41
C ILE A 47 1.05 -2.97 11.89
N ILE A 48 1.98 -2.64 10.99
CA ILE A 48 3.40 -2.46 11.34
C ILE A 48 3.58 -1.32 12.35
N VAL A 49 2.83 -0.22 12.19
CA VAL A 49 2.89 0.91 13.13
C VAL A 49 2.27 0.52 14.48
N GLU A 50 1.14 -0.19 14.48
CA GLU A 50 0.50 -0.66 15.71
C GLU A 50 1.37 -1.63 16.49
N THR A 51 2.04 -2.57 15.81
CA THR A 51 2.96 -3.51 16.46
C THR A 51 4.17 -2.78 17.02
N ALA A 52 4.71 -1.80 16.30
CA ALA A 52 5.79 -0.95 16.80
C ALA A 52 5.37 -0.16 18.05
N LEU A 53 4.16 0.42 18.06
CA LEU A 53 3.59 1.11 19.21
C LEU A 53 3.38 0.17 20.40
N ALA A 54 2.90 -1.05 20.17
CA ALA A 54 2.71 -2.06 21.22
C ALA A 54 4.03 -2.50 21.84
N VAL A 55 5.08 -2.68 21.03
CA VAL A 55 6.45 -2.98 21.52
C VAL A 55 6.99 -1.81 22.33
N ALA A 56 6.89 -0.57 21.84
CA ALA A 56 7.34 0.60 22.58
C ALA A 56 6.55 0.81 23.88
N TYR A 57 5.26 0.48 23.89
CA TYR A 57 4.45 0.48 25.11
C TYR A 57 4.94 -0.56 26.11
N ALA A 58 5.29 -1.78 25.66
CA ALA A 58 5.87 -2.81 26.52
C ALA A 58 7.24 -2.39 27.09
N GLU A 59 8.07 -1.70 26.31
CA GLU A 59 9.32 -1.11 26.80
C GLU A 59 9.09 0.00 27.82
N ASN A 60 8.11 0.88 27.60
CA ASN A 60 7.73 1.91 28.56
C ASN A 60 7.21 1.30 29.87
N LEU A 61 6.39 0.25 29.78
CA LEU A 61 5.90 -0.52 30.93
C LEU A 61 7.05 -1.11 31.75
N ALA A 62 8.07 -1.67 31.09
CA ALA A 62 9.27 -2.19 31.76
C ALA A 62 10.03 -1.07 32.51
N ASN A 63 9.93 0.17 32.03
CA ASN A 63 10.49 1.37 32.67
C ASN A 63 9.52 2.06 33.65
N GLY A 64 8.38 1.43 33.97
CA GLY A 64 7.39 1.95 34.93
C GLY A 64 6.42 3.01 34.37
N LYS A 65 6.37 3.18 33.04
CA LYS A 65 5.47 4.14 32.36
C LYS A 65 4.39 3.39 31.60
N GLN A 66 3.13 3.56 32.00
CA GLN A 66 1.99 2.96 31.31
C GLN A 66 1.43 3.89 30.22
N THR A 67 2.28 4.31 29.28
CA THR A 67 1.91 5.25 28.21
C THR A 67 2.47 4.81 26.86
N TYR A 68 1.69 4.95 25.79
CA TYR A 68 2.23 4.89 24.44
C TYR A 68 3.20 6.07 24.21
N PRO A 69 4.16 5.93 23.29
CA PRO A 69 5.04 7.06 22.93
C PRO A 69 4.24 8.19 22.26
N ASP A 70 4.66 9.46 22.45
CA ASP A 70 3.98 10.63 21.87
C ASP A 70 4.20 10.78 20.35
N LYS A 71 5.25 10.12 19.83
CA LYS A 71 5.64 10.18 18.42
C LYS A 71 6.23 8.86 17.97
N LEU A 72 6.03 8.55 16.69
CA LEU A 72 6.78 7.48 16.03
C LEU A 72 8.24 7.89 15.89
N SER A 73 9.13 6.97 16.20
CA SER A 73 10.57 7.14 16.07
C SER A 73 11.12 6.07 15.14
N GLN A 74 12.15 6.43 14.37
CA GLN A 74 12.75 5.53 13.37
C GLN A 74 13.33 4.26 14.00
N ASN A 75 13.83 4.34 15.24
CA ASN A 75 14.35 3.18 15.98
C ASN A 75 13.28 2.13 16.33
N MET A 76 11.99 2.45 16.18
CA MET A 76 10.90 1.51 16.39
C MET A 76 10.73 0.55 15.21
N PHE A 77 11.41 0.80 14.09
CA PHE A 77 11.31 0.03 12.85
C PHE A 77 12.68 -0.52 12.46
N VAL A 78 12.71 -1.80 12.06
CA VAL A 78 13.96 -2.52 11.74
C VAL A 78 14.73 -1.87 10.59
N ASP A 79 14.01 -1.29 9.63
CA ASP A 79 14.57 -0.60 8.47
C ASP A 79 14.90 0.88 8.74
N GLY A 80 14.66 1.37 9.96
CA GLY A 80 14.86 2.77 10.34
C GLY A 80 13.92 3.74 9.65
N LYS A 81 12.83 3.27 9.03
CA LYS A 81 11.90 4.12 8.27
C LYS A 81 10.51 4.02 8.87
N ILE A 82 9.90 5.18 9.06
CA ILE A 82 8.50 5.24 9.50
C ILE A 82 7.62 4.90 8.28
N PRO A 83 6.77 3.87 8.37
CA PRO A 83 5.86 3.53 7.28
C PRO A 83 4.94 4.71 6.94
N VAL A 84 4.67 4.89 5.66
CA VAL A 84 3.76 5.93 5.14
C VAL A 84 2.64 5.29 4.33
N CYS A 85 1.52 5.97 4.14
CA CYS A 85 0.46 5.46 3.26
C CYS A 85 0.85 5.73 1.79
N PRO A 86 0.94 4.72 0.91
CA PRO A 86 1.34 4.88 -0.50
C PRO A 86 0.45 5.80 -1.33
N VAL A 87 -0.73 6.20 -0.84
CA VAL A 87 -1.64 7.11 -1.57
C VAL A 87 -1.18 8.55 -1.52
N ASN A 88 -0.62 9.00 -0.40
CA ASN A 88 -0.22 10.40 -0.19
C ASN A 88 1.23 10.56 0.33
N GLY A 89 1.90 9.46 0.68
CA GLY A 89 3.23 9.49 1.29
C GLY A 89 3.25 10.08 2.70
N THR A 90 2.09 10.26 3.33
CA THR A 90 1.98 10.86 4.66
C THR A 90 2.21 9.79 5.73
N PRO A 91 2.93 10.11 6.84
CA PRO A 91 3.06 9.23 7.99
C PRO A 91 1.71 8.91 8.62
N PHE A 92 1.59 7.73 9.22
CA PHE A 92 0.40 7.36 9.96
C PHE A 92 0.25 8.20 11.24
N GLN A 93 -0.99 8.52 11.58
CA GLN A 93 -1.34 9.15 12.85
C GLN A 93 -1.79 8.07 13.83
N PHE A 94 -1.63 8.28 15.12
CA PHE A 94 -2.12 7.35 16.12
C PHE A 94 -2.58 8.09 17.36
N ASP A 95 -3.50 7.47 18.09
CA ASP A 95 -3.96 7.95 19.39
C ASP A 95 -3.05 7.42 20.49
N SER A 96 -2.40 8.31 21.23
CA SER A 96 -1.47 7.95 22.31
C SER A 96 -2.16 7.39 23.55
N SER A 97 -3.50 7.48 23.65
CA SER A 97 -4.26 6.89 24.75
C SER A 97 -4.68 5.45 24.47
N THR A 98 -4.95 5.12 23.20
CA THR A 98 -5.45 3.80 22.80
C THR A 98 -4.45 2.97 22.00
N GLY A 99 -3.42 3.59 21.42
CA GLY A 99 -2.49 2.96 20.49
C GLY A 99 -3.08 2.69 19.11
N LYS A 100 -4.31 3.13 18.84
CA LYS A 100 -4.97 2.93 17.54
C LYS A 100 -4.31 3.79 16.48
N VAL A 101 -3.99 3.16 15.34
CA VAL A 101 -3.38 3.84 14.19
C VAL A 101 -4.46 4.19 13.19
N HIS A 102 -4.42 5.41 12.69
CA HIS A 102 -5.31 5.94 11.69
C HIS A 102 -4.57 6.29 10.40
N CYS A 103 -5.23 6.02 9.28
CA CYS A 103 -4.75 6.47 7.99
C CYS A 103 -4.81 8.01 7.94
N PRO A 104 -3.76 8.72 7.45
CA PRO A 104 -3.61 10.17 7.55
C PRO A 104 -4.69 11.03 6.84
N ASN A 105 -5.62 10.39 6.12
CA ASN A 105 -6.75 11.04 5.43
C ASN A 105 -8.11 10.42 5.79
N HIS A 106 -8.17 9.54 6.80
CA HIS A 106 -9.38 8.79 7.19
C HIS A 106 -10.12 8.16 5.99
N ILE A 107 -9.38 7.70 4.97
CA ILE A 107 -9.97 7.03 3.82
C ILE A 107 -10.56 5.72 4.36
N ALA A 108 -11.89 5.63 4.38
CA ALA A 108 -12.67 4.51 4.91
C ALA A 108 -12.11 3.16 4.41
N SER A 109 -11.98 3.00 3.09
CA SER A 109 -11.46 1.77 2.47
C SER A 109 -10.06 1.34 2.90
N HIS A 110 -9.26 2.24 3.48
CA HIS A 110 -7.90 1.97 3.97
C HIS A 110 -7.85 1.76 5.48
N ASN A 111 -8.93 2.04 6.20
CA ASN A 111 -9.01 1.86 7.64
C ASN A 111 -9.18 0.36 7.94
N ARG A 112 -8.41 -0.17 8.90
CA ARG A 112 -8.50 -1.59 9.25
C ARG A 112 -9.80 -1.93 9.99
N ASP A 113 -10.32 -1.00 10.78
CA ASP A 113 -11.51 -1.21 11.62
C ASP A 113 -12.80 -1.47 10.81
N GLU A 114 -12.80 -1.26 9.49
CA GLU A 114 -13.94 -1.57 8.61
C GLU A 114 -13.87 -2.98 8.00
N ALA A 115 -12.77 -3.73 8.18
CA ALA A 115 -12.56 -5.02 7.51
C ALA A 115 -13.28 -6.23 8.15
N GLN A 116 -14.17 -6.04 9.13
CA GLN A 116 -14.85 -7.14 9.85
C GLN A 116 -16.37 -7.20 9.64
N LEU A 117 -16.95 -6.42 8.72
CA LEU A 117 -18.41 -6.38 8.50
C LEU A 117 -18.89 -6.92 7.14
N GLU A 118 -18.03 -7.58 6.37
CA GLU A 118 -18.45 -8.29 5.15
C GLU A 118 -18.18 -9.80 5.28
N HIS A 119 -19.08 -10.47 5.99
CA HIS A 119 -19.39 -11.89 5.81
C HIS A 119 -20.84 -12.01 5.34
#